data_AF-A0A7S1T4M8-F1
#
_entry.id   AF-A0A7S1T4M8-F1
#
_cell.length_a   1.000
_cell.length_b   1.000
_cell.length_c   1.000
_cell.angle_alpha   90.00
_cell.angle_beta   90.00
_cell.angle_gamma   90.00
#
_symmetry.space_group_name_H-M   'P 1'
#
loop_
_entity.id
_entity.type
_entity.pdbx_description
1 polymer ?
#
loop_
_entity_poly.entity_id
_entity_poly.type
_entity_poly.pdbx_seq_one_letter_code
_entity_poly.pdbx_strand_id
1 'polypeptide(L)'
;AKAAAAAKEAAAAKAAVGGDKKAKAKEEAEAKKAAEAEELQRIIDAARATPAGTKKDIKAEMPKGYCPPAVEAAWYEWWEKSGYFKPDMDSDKPPFVVVIPPPNVTGTLHLGHALTNAIQDTLVRWRRMSGYNALWVPGTDHAGIATQTVVEKKLQRERGISRHDLGREAFLEEVYKWVEVYGG
;
A
#
# COMPACT_ATOMS: atom_id res chain seq x y z
N ALA A 1 -62.03 24.66 -14.57
CA ALA A 1 -61.08 25.05 -13.50
C ALA A 1 -60.77 23.91 -12.52
N LYS A 2 -61.74 23.22 -11.90
CA LYS A 2 -61.50 22.15 -10.90
C LYS A 2 -60.70 20.92 -11.39
N ALA A 3 -60.91 20.44 -12.62
CA ALA A 3 -60.23 19.24 -13.13
C ALA A 3 -58.70 19.42 -13.36
N ALA A 4 -58.27 20.63 -13.73
CA ALA A 4 -56.86 20.93 -13.96
C ALA A 4 -56.05 21.05 -12.64
N ALA A 5 -56.70 21.51 -11.57
CA ALA A 5 -56.10 21.55 -10.23
C ALA A 5 -55.88 20.13 -9.69
N ALA A 6 -56.88 19.25 -9.80
CA ALA A 6 -56.79 17.86 -9.35
C ALA A 6 -55.71 17.04 -10.11
N ALA A 7 -55.53 17.28 -11.40
CA ALA A 7 -54.47 16.63 -12.19
C ALA A 7 -53.06 17.10 -11.78
N LYS A 8 -52.91 18.38 -11.42
CA LYS A 8 -51.65 18.96 -10.94
C LYS A 8 -51.29 18.46 -9.54
N GLU A 9 -52.27 18.31 -8.67
CA GLU A 9 -52.14 17.73 -7.33
C GLU A 9 -51.77 16.24 -7.38
N ALA A 10 -52.41 15.46 -8.28
CA ALA A 10 -52.10 14.06 -8.48
C ALA A 10 -50.68 13.83 -9.07
N ALA A 11 -50.21 14.74 -9.93
CA ALA A 11 -48.85 14.70 -10.45
C ALA A 11 -47.80 15.07 -9.37
N ALA A 12 -48.09 16.07 -8.54
CA ALA A 12 -47.25 16.45 -7.40
C ALA A 12 -47.17 15.33 -6.34
N ALA A 13 -48.28 14.67 -6.02
CA ALA A 13 -48.32 13.54 -5.10
C ALA A 13 -47.55 12.31 -5.64
N LYS A 14 -47.65 12.01 -6.94
CA LYS A 14 -46.84 10.93 -7.57
C LYS A 14 -45.35 11.26 -7.61
N ALA A 15 -44.98 12.52 -7.82
CA ALA A 15 -43.59 12.97 -7.78
C ALA A 15 -43.01 12.94 -6.35
N ALA A 16 -43.80 13.29 -5.33
CA ALA A 16 -43.43 13.19 -3.92
C ALA A 16 -43.22 11.72 -3.50
N VAL A 17 -44.16 10.83 -3.84
CA VAL A 17 -44.04 9.38 -3.56
C VAL A 17 -42.86 8.73 -4.32
N GLY A 18 -42.56 9.20 -5.53
CA GLY A 18 -41.38 8.77 -6.29
C GLY A 18 -40.06 9.27 -5.69
N GLY A 19 -40.06 10.49 -5.13
CA GLY A 19 -38.95 11.07 -4.38
C GLY A 19 -38.66 10.33 -3.07
N ASP A 20 -39.70 10.01 -2.30
CA ASP A 20 -39.60 9.27 -1.04
C ASP A 20 -39.10 7.84 -1.25
N LYS A 21 -39.55 7.15 -2.30
CA LYS A 21 -39.04 5.81 -2.65
C LYS A 21 -37.56 5.85 -3.05
N LYS A 22 -37.12 6.88 -3.77
CA LYS A 22 -35.72 7.04 -4.19
C LYS A 22 -34.82 7.41 -3.01
N ALA A 23 -35.30 8.24 -2.08
CA ALA A 23 -34.61 8.56 -0.84
C ALA A 23 -34.44 7.33 0.05
N LYS A 24 -35.53 6.55 0.25
CA LYS A 24 -35.50 5.32 1.03
C LYS A 24 -34.55 4.26 0.45
N ALA A 25 -34.54 4.08 -0.88
CA ALA A 25 -33.62 3.15 -1.55
C ALA A 25 -32.15 3.58 -1.42
N LYS A 26 -31.88 4.89 -1.41
CA LYS A 26 -30.53 5.42 -1.19
C LYS A 26 -30.07 5.19 0.25
N GLU A 27 -30.95 5.42 1.22
CA GLU A 27 -30.70 5.19 2.65
C GLU A 27 -30.43 3.70 2.94
N GLU A 28 -31.23 2.79 2.37
CA GLU A 28 -31.02 1.34 2.48
C GLU A 28 -29.68 0.90 1.85
N ALA A 29 -29.28 1.49 0.72
CA ALA A 29 -28.00 1.20 0.07
C ALA A 29 -26.79 1.72 0.90
N GLU A 30 -26.90 2.90 1.49
CA GLU A 30 -25.88 3.48 2.38
C GLU A 30 -25.76 2.65 3.67
N ALA A 31 -26.86 2.23 4.28
CA ALA A 31 -26.87 1.35 5.45
C ALA A 31 -26.24 -0.01 5.15
N LYS A 32 -26.55 -0.61 3.99
CA LYS A 32 -25.93 -1.86 3.56
C LYS A 32 -24.42 -1.71 3.35
N LYS A 33 -23.98 -0.63 2.71
CA LYS A 33 -22.56 -0.35 2.48
C LYS A 33 -21.81 -0.11 3.80
N ALA A 34 -22.44 0.56 4.77
CA ALA A 34 -21.88 0.75 6.10
C ALA A 34 -21.73 -0.57 6.86
N ALA A 35 -22.74 -1.45 6.81
CA ALA A 35 -22.68 -2.78 7.42
C ALA A 35 -21.59 -3.65 6.77
N GLU A 36 -21.47 -3.63 5.44
CA GLU A 36 -20.40 -4.33 4.71
C GLU A 36 -19.00 -3.79 5.07
N ALA A 37 -18.87 -2.47 5.23
CA ALA A 37 -17.61 -1.84 5.64
C ALA A 37 -17.23 -2.20 7.09
N GLU A 38 -18.21 -2.25 8.00
CA GLU A 38 -17.99 -2.65 9.38
C GLU A 38 -17.61 -4.14 9.48
N GLU A 39 -18.29 -5.01 8.73
CA GLU A 39 -17.94 -6.43 8.60
C GLU A 39 -16.51 -6.59 8.07
N LEU A 40 -16.16 -5.86 7.01
CA LEU A 40 -14.82 -5.85 6.44
C LEU A 40 -13.76 -5.41 7.46
N GLN A 41 -14.04 -4.35 8.21
CA GLN A 41 -13.12 -3.84 9.23
C GLN A 41 -12.91 -4.87 10.34
N ARG A 42 -13.98 -5.51 10.83
CA ARG A 42 -13.88 -6.60 11.81
C ARG A 42 -13.03 -7.77 11.30
N ILE A 43 -13.16 -8.13 10.02
CA ILE A 43 -12.35 -9.19 9.39
C ILE A 43 -10.86 -8.79 9.34
N ILE A 44 -10.57 -7.53 9.02
CA ILE A 44 -9.20 -7.00 9.02
C ILE A 44 -8.60 -7.03 10.43
N ASP A 45 -9.36 -6.58 11.43
CA ASP A 45 -8.90 -6.53 12.82
C ASP A 45 -8.68 -7.92 13.39
N ALA A 46 -9.58 -8.87 13.09
CA ALA A 46 -9.41 -10.28 13.45
C ALA A 46 -8.17 -10.90 12.77
N ALA A 47 -7.92 -10.59 11.51
CA ALA A 47 -6.72 -11.07 10.82
C ALA A 47 -5.43 -10.50 11.44
N ARG A 48 -5.46 -9.23 11.86
CA ARG A 48 -4.36 -8.53 12.55
C ARG A 48 -4.19 -8.93 14.01
N ALA A 49 -5.16 -9.64 14.60
CA ALA A 49 -5.00 -10.20 15.94
C ALA A 49 -3.96 -11.35 15.99
N THR A 50 -3.57 -11.88 14.84
CA THR A 50 -2.43 -12.81 14.73
C THR A 50 -1.16 -12.11 15.24
N PRO A 51 -0.48 -12.65 16.27
CA PRO A 51 0.75 -12.03 16.76
C PRO A 51 1.81 -11.88 15.68
N ALA A 52 2.57 -10.79 15.74
CA ALA A 52 3.57 -10.45 14.73
C ALA A 52 4.57 -11.60 14.50
N GLY A 53 4.78 -11.94 13.23
CA GLY A 53 5.66 -13.03 12.81
C GLY A 53 5.19 -14.45 13.15
N THR A 54 3.95 -14.65 13.59
CA THR A 54 3.36 -16.00 13.72
C THR A 54 2.57 -16.38 12.47
N LYS A 55 2.52 -17.68 12.17
CA LYS A 55 1.74 -18.17 11.03
C LYS A 55 0.26 -17.88 11.27
N LYS A 56 -0.35 -17.15 10.33
CA LYS A 56 -1.77 -16.81 10.38
C LYS A 56 -2.65 -18.04 10.52
N ASP A 57 -3.65 -17.95 11.41
CA ASP A 57 -4.71 -18.96 11.49
C ASP A 57 -5.67 -18.80 10.31
N ILE A 58 -5.85 -19.88 9.56
CA ILE A 58 -6.69 -19.96 8.36
C ILE A 58 -8.00 -20.70 8.61
N LYS A 59 -8.29 -21.08 9.87
CA LYS A 59 -9.50 -21.81 10.25
C LYS A 59 -10.74 -20.93 10.44
N ALA A 60 -10.56 -19.61 10.46
CA ALA A 60 -11.66 -18.67 10.57
C ALA A 60 -12.63 -18.77 9.39
N GLU A 61 -13.88 -18.36 9.60
CA GLU A 61 -14.90 -18.36 8.55
C GLU A 61 -14.49 -17.45 7.39
N MET A 62 -14.63 -17.95 6.16
CA MET A 62 -14.23 -17.23 4.97
C MET A 62 -15.21 -16.08 4.69
N PRO A 63 -14.72 -14.85 4.47
CA PRO A 63 -15.60 -13.73 4.14
C PRO A 63 -16.28 -13.95 2.79
N LYS A 64 -17.44 -13.31 2.61
CA LYS A 64 -18.22 -13.40 1.36
C LYS A 64 -17.46 -12.90 0.12
N GLY A 65 -16.46 -12.05 0.32
CA GLY A 65 -15.62 -11.49 -0.73
C GLY A 65 -14.14 -11.47 -0.34
N TYR A 66 -13.27 -11.41 -1.35
CA TYR A 66 -11.83 -11.31 -1.14
C TYR A 66 -11.48 -9.96 -0.50
N CYS A 67 -10.75 -10.02 0.63
CA CYS A 67 -10.25 -8.86 1.34
C CYS A 67 -8.71 -8.92 1.38
N PRO A 68 -7.99 -8.20 0.50
CA PRO A 68 -6.53 -8.22 0.49
C PRO A 68 -5.90 -7.82 1.83
N PRO A 69 -6.33 -6.72 2.51
CA PRO A 69 -5.73 -6.33 3.78
C PRO A 69 -5.86 -7.39 4.88
N ALA A 70 -6.98 -8.10 4.92
CA ALA A 70 -7.14 -9.21 5.84
C ALA A 70 -6.28 -10.40 5.41
N VAL A 71 -6.26 -10.74 4.12
CA VAL A 71 -5.48 -11.88 3.60
C VAL A 71 -4.00 -11.69 3.87
N GLU A 72 -3.43 -10.55 3.50
CA GLU A 72 -2.00 -10.21 3.60
C GLU A 72 -1.52 -10.03 5.05
N ALA A 73 -2.42 -9.71 5.99
CA ALA A 73 -2.08 -9.54 7.40
C ALA A 73 -1.29 -10.75 7.94
N ALA A 74 -0.24 -10.45 8.71
CA ALA A 74 0.69 -11.40 9.34
C ALA A 74 1.55 -12.29 8.41
N TRP A 75 1.24 -12.43 7.12
CA TRP A 75 2.05 -13.29 6.22
C TRP A 75 3.46 -12.76 6.03
N TYR A 76 3.60 -11.47 5.74
CA TYR A 76 4.90 -10.90 5.41
C TYR A 76 5.88 -11.01 6.58
N GLU A 77 5.46 -10.57 7.77
CA GLU A 77 6.25 -10.70 9.00
C GLU A 77 6.59 -12.17 9.32
N TRP A 78 5.65 -13.10 9.08
CA TRP A 78 5.92 -14.53 9.28
C TRP A 78 6.93 -15.06 8.27
N TRP A 79 6.89 -14.64 7.01
CA TRP A 79 7.87 -15.01 5.99
C TRP A 79 9.27 -14.48 6.33
N GLU A 80 9.36 -13.23 6.80
CA GLU A 80 10.62 -12.64 7.28
C GLU A 80 11.18 -13.42 8.46
N LYS A 81 10.37 -13.65 9.49
CA LYS A 81 10.78 -14.39 10.70
C LYS A 81 11.18 -15.84 10.38
N SER A 82 10.50 -16.48 9.44
CA SER A 82 10.80 -17.84 9.01
C SER A 82 12.04 -17.92 8.10
N GLY A 83 12.62 -16.78 7.70
CA GLY A 83 13.82 -16.74 6.89
C GLY A 83 13.61 -17.15 5.42
N TYR A 84 12.37 -17.17 4.93
CA TYR A 84 12.05 -17.67 3.57
C TYR A 84 12.68 -16.85 2.44
N PHE A 85 13.08 -15.61 2.72
CA PHE A 85 13.78 -14.75 1.76
C PHE A 85 15.28 -15.04 1.66
N LYS A 86 15.87 -15.71 2.65
CA LYS A 86 17.31 -15.98 2.65
C LYS A 86 17.66 -17.10 1.66
N PRO A 87 18.75 -16.97 0.87
CA PRO A 87 19.31 -18.11 0.17
C PRO A 87 20.01 -19.04 1.17
N ASP A 88 20.26 -20.27 0.74
CA ASP A 88 21.06 -21.23 1.51
C ASP A 88 22.51 -21.18 1.00
N MET A 89 23.46 -20.73 1.81
CA MET A 89 24.84 -20.51 1.40
C MET A 89 25.60 -21.81 1.13
N ASP A 90 25.13 -22.92 1.68
CA ASP A 90 25.75 -24.26 1.57
C ASP A 90 25.01 -25.14 0.54
N SER A 91 24.11 -24.56 -0.25
CA SER A 91 23.27 -25.30 -1.18
C SER A 91 24.01 -25.71 -2.46
N ASP A 92 23.93 -26.99 -2.83
CA ASP A 92 24.40 -27.50 -4.14
C ASP A 92 23.46 -27.16 -5.31
N LYS A 93 22.33 -26.49 -5.03
CA LYS A 93 21.36 -26.08 -6.07
C LYS A 93 21.97 -24.99 -6.97
N PRO A 94 21.60 -24.95 -8.26
CA PRO A 94 22.09 -23.91 -9.15
C PRO A 94 21.68 -22.51 -8.64
N PRO A 95 22.59 -21.53 -8.62
CA PRO A 95 22.29 -20.19 -8.15
C PRO A 95 21.42 -19.44 -9.16
N PHE A 96 20.53 -18.59 -8.66
CA PHE A 96 19.81 -17.59 -9.45
C PHE A 96 19.83 -16.26 -8.70
N VAL A 97 20.59 -15.29 -9.21
CA VAL A 97 20.82 -14.02 -8.51
C VAL A 97 20.25 -12.88 -9.32
N VAL A 98 19.46 -12.03 -8.66
CA VAL A 98 18.94 -10.77 -9.21
C VAL A 98 19.30 -9.64 -8.25
N VAL A 99 19.84 -8.56 -8.79
CA VAL A 99 20.07 -7.32 -8.03
C VAL A 99 18.86 -6.42 -8.23
N ILE A 100 18.26 -5.94 -7.14
CA ILE A 100 17.23 -4.89 -7.22
C ILE A 100 17.92 -3.64 -7.76
N PRO A 101 17.46 -3.04 -8.87
CA PRO A 101 17.93 -1.74 -9.31
C PRO A 101 17.70 -0.77 -8.15
N PRO A 102 18.77 -0.29 -7.49
CA PRO A 102 18.63 0.38 -6.21
C PRO A 102 17.84 1.67 -6.42
N PRO A 103 16.69 1.86 -5.76
CA PRO A 103 15.93 3.08 -5.90
C PRO A 103 16.72 4.25 -5.32
N ASN A 104 16.61 5.40 -5.99
CA ASN A 104 17.22 6.64 -5.53
C ASN A 104 16.55 7.11 -4.24
N VAL A 105 17.33 7.58 -3.28
CA VAL A 105 16.84 8.17 -2.02
C VAL A 105 16.31 9.59 -2.24
N THR A 106 15.39 9.75 -3.19
CA THR A 106 14.85 11.06 -3.64
C THR A 106 13.39 11.28 -3.27
N GLY A 107 12.79 10.39 -2.49
CA GLY A 107 11.42 10.48 -2.02
C GLY A 107 10.70 9.13 -2.01
N THR A 108 9.38 9.16 -2.03
CA THR A 108 8.54 7.95 -2.00
C THR A 108 8.56 7.20 -3.32
N LEU A 109 8.47 5.87 -3.24
CA LEU A 109 8.36 5.01 -4.43
C LEU A 109 7.02 5.22 -5.14
N HIS A 110 7.06 5.28 -6.47
CA HIS A 110 5.89 5.31 -7.35
C HIS A 110 5.60 3.97 -8.05
N LEU A 111 4.47 3.88 -8.77
CA LEU A 111 3.99 2.67 -9.45
C LEU A 111 5.02 2.00 -10.37
N GLY A 112 5.88 2.78 -11.05
CA GLY A 112 7.01 2.25 -11.82
C GLY A 112 7.95 1.33 -11.01
N HIS A 113 8.26 1.67 -9.74
CA HIS A 113 9.05 0.79 -8.87
C HIS A 113 8.27 -0.48 -8.51
N ALA A 114 6.97 -0.36 -8.25
CA ALA A 114 6.12 -1.50 -7.95
C ALA A 114 6.07 -2.49 -9.12
N LEU A 115 5.99 -2.01 -10.36
CA LEU A 115 6.04 -2.85 -11.55
C LEU A 115 7.36 -3.60 -11.66
N THR A 116 8.49 -2.91 -11.56
CA THR A 116 9.82 -3.53 -11.65
C THR A 116 10.02 -4.58 -10.56
N ASN A 117 9.69 -4.25 -9.31
CA ASN A 117 9.82 -5.17 -8.19
C ASN A 117 8.86 -6.37 -8.30
N ALA A 118 7.63 -6.18 -8.77
CA ALA A 118 6.69 -7.28 -8.97
C ALA A 118 7.18 -8.30 -10.01
N ILE A 119 7.78 -7.83 -11.10
CA ILE A 119 8.38 -8.70 -12.13
C ILE A 119 9.55 -9.49 -11.51
N GLN A 120 10.45 -8.81 -10.79
CA GLN A 120 11.61 -9.47 -10.17
C GLN A 120 11.22 -10.47 -9.09
N ASP A 121 10.31 -10.09 -8.18
CA ASP A 121 9.78 -10.95 -7.12
C ASP A 121 9.14 -12.21 -7.72
N THR A 122 8.35 -12.07 -8.79
CA THR A 122 7.74 -13.19 -9.52
C THR A 122 8.80 -14.15 -10.05
N LEU A 123 9.85 -13.63 -10.69
CA LEU A 123 10.96 -14.45 -11.21
C LEU A 123 11.71 -15.16 -10.08
N VAL A 124 12.02 -14.46 -9.00
CA VAL A 124 12.75 -15.02 -7.84
C VAL A 124 11.93 -16.15 -7.20
N ARG A 125 10.63 -15.95 -6.98
CA ARG A 125 9.73 -16.98 -6.44
C ARG A 125 9.65 -18.18 -7.37
N TRP A 126 9.43 -17.94 -8.67
CA TRP A 126 9.37 -19.00 -9.67
C TRP A 126 10.66 -19.83 -9.71
N ARG A 127 11.83 -19.18 -9.71
CA ARG A 127 13.13 -19.87 -9.75
C ARG A 127 13.40 -20.65 -8.46
N ARG A 128 13.08 -20.07 -7.30
CA ARG A 128 13.16 -20.76 -6.00
C ARG A 128 12.30 -22.03 -5.98
N MET A 129 11.06 -21.93 -6.48
CA MET A 129 10.16 -23.09 -6.61
C MET A 129 10.62 -24.10 -7.66
N SER A 130 11.37 -23.65 -8.67
CA SER A 130 11.94 -24.50 -9.73
C SER A 130 13.27 -25.17 -9.36
N GLY A 131 13.65 -25.15 -8.08
CA GLY A 131 14.83 -25.85 -7.56
C GLY A 131 16.13 -25.04 -7.58
N TYR A 132 16.09 -23.73 -7.84
CA TYR A 132 17.27 -22.86 -7.77
C TYR A 132 17.49 -22.31 -6.36
N ASN A 133 18.75 -22.08 -6.00
CA ASN A 133 19.10 -21.26 -4.85
C ASN A 133 19.00 -19.78 -5.24
N ALA A 134 17.83 -19.18 -5.02
CA ALA A 134 17.53 -17.85 -5.48
C ALA A 134 17.92 -16.77 -4.46
N LEU A 135 18.68 -15.76 -4.89
CA LEU A 135 19.03 -14.57 -4.10
C LEU A 135 18.53 -13.31 -4.82
N TRP A 136 17.74 -12.52 -4.11
CA TRP A 136 17.31 -11.20 -4.54
C TRP A 136 17.98 -10.16 -3.65
N VAL A 137 18.93 -9.41 -4.21
CA VAL A 137 19.79 -8.50 -3.43
C VAL A 137 19.15 -7.12 -3.34
N PRO A 138 18.73 -6.67 -2.15
CA PRO A 138 18.22 -5.33 -1.96
C PRO A 138 19.34 -4.31 -1.79
N GLY A 139 19.02 -3.04 -2.01
CA GLY A 139 19.90 -1.90 -1.78
C GLY A 139 19.21 -0.60 -2.19
N THR A 140 19.76 0.53 -1.76
CA THR A 140 19.31 1.88 -2.15
C THR A 140 20.46 2.71 -2.67
N ASP A 141 20.16 3.65 -3.58
CA ASP A 141 21.16 4.50 -4.20
C ASP A 141 21.10 5.91 -3.58
N HIS A 142 22.21 6.32 -2.97
CA HIS A 142 22.41 7.67 -2.44
C HIS A 142 22.09 8.79 -3.46
N ALA A 143 22.18 8.51 -4.77
CA ALA A 143 21.73 9.38 -5.84
C ALA A 143 22.25 10.83 -5.75
N GLY A 144 23.52 11.00 -5.34
CA GLY A 144 24.24 12.25 -5.05
C GLY A 144 23.52 13.57 -5.42
N ILE A 145 23.63 13.99 -6.68
CA ILE A 145 23.08 15.28 -7.15
C ILE A 145 21.55 15.34 -7.04
N ALA A 146 20.87 14.22 -7.31
CA ALA A 146 19.41 14.18 -7.24
C ALA A 146 18.93 14.35 -5.80
N THR A 147 19.55 13.65 -4.84
CA THR A 147 19.26 13.78 -3.40
C THR A 147 19.56 15.19 -2.91
N GLN A 148 20.73 15.73 -3.27
CA GLN A 148 21.09 17.12 -2.94
C GLN A 148 20.02 18.11 -3.43
N THR A 149 19.60 17.98 -4.68
CA THR A 149 18.60 18.88 -5.29
C THR A 149 17.25 18.82 -4.57
N VAL A 150 16.83 17.63 -4.14
CA VAL A 150 15.56 17.46 -3.42
C VAL A 150 15.65 18.07 -2.01
N VAL A 151 16.75 17.84 -1.31
CA VAL A 151 16.99 18.41 0.04
C VAL A 151 17.09 19.93 -0.02
N GLU A 152 17.80 20.50 -1.00
CA GLU A 152 17.86 21.95 -1.21
C GLU A 152 16.46 22.55 -1.47
N LYS A 153 15.66 21.93 -2.34
CA LYS A 153 14.29 22.38 -2.62
C LYS A 153 13.39 22.29 -1.38
N LYS A 154 13.58 21.28 -0.53
CA LYS A 154 12.87 21.15 0.76
C LYS A 154 13.26 22.28 1.70
N LEU A 155 14.55 22.52 1.90
CA LEU A 155 15.05 23.58 2.79
C LEU A 155 14.56 24.96 2.35
N GLN A 156 14.60 25.25 1.05
CA GLN A 156 14.09 26.49 0.51
C GLN A 156 12.58 26.64 0.74
N ARG A 157 11.81 25.56 0.59
CA ARG A 157 10.34 25.58 0.77
C ARG A 157 9.94 25.73 2.24
N GLU A 158 10.60 25.03 3.14
CA GLU A 158 10.22 24.96 4.55
C GLU A 158 10.81 26.09 5.39
N ARG A 159 12.06 26.47 5.10
CA ARG A 159 12.84 27.40 5.93
C ARG A 159 13.29 28.64 5.16
N GLY A 160 13.12 28.68 3.84
CA GLY A 160 13.54 29.82 3.01
C GLY A 160 15.05 29.96 2.84
N ILE A 161 15.84 28.97 3.27
CA ILE A 161 17.30 29.01 3.27
C ILE A 161 17.88 28.11 2.17
N SER A 162 19.04 28.51 1.64
CA SER A 162 19.82 27.73 0.70
C SER A 162 20.90 26.89 1.42
N ARG A 163 21.49 25.92 0.70
CA ARG A 163 22.65 25.19 1.22
C ARG A 163 23.87 26.07 1.49
N HIS A 164 23.96 27.23 0.86
CA HIS A 164 25.06 28.17 1.06
C HIS A 164 24.92 28.90 2.40
N ASP A 165 23.68 29.15 2.84
CA ASP A 165 23.40 29.76 4.13
C ASP A 165 23.68 28.81 5.30
N LEU A 166 23.48 27.50 5.09
CA LEU A 166 23.75 26.45 6.08
C LEU A 166 25.25 26.10 6.21
N GLY A 167 25.99 26.16 5.10
CA GLY A 167 27.33 25.60 5.03
C GLY A 167 27.33 24.07 4.91
N ARG A 168 28.50 23.50 4.60
CA ARG A 168 28.64 22.09 4.20
C ARG A 168 28.20 21.11 5.28
N GLU A 169 28.70 21.24 6.50
CA GLU A 169 28.46 20.24 7.56
C GLU A 169 26.98 20.18 7.95
N ALA A 170 26.36 21.33 8.20
CA ALA A 170 24.93 21.39 8.53
C ALA A 170 24.05 20.92 7.36
N PHE A 171 24.46 21.19 6.11
CA PHE A 171 23.75 20.65 4.95
C PHE A 171 23.86 19.12 4.86
N LEU A 172 25.03 18.55 5.13
CA LEU A 172 25.21 17.09 5.15
C LEU A 172 24.34 16.44 6.22
N GLU A 173 24.19 17.03 7.40
CA GLU A 173 23.26 16.55 8.43
C GLU A 173 21.81 16.52 7.92
N GLU A 174 21.36 17.56 7.21
CA GLU A 174 20.02 17.56 6.60
C GLU A 174 19.86 16.50 5.51
N VAL A 175 20.93 16.21 4.75
CA VAL A 175 20.94 15.09 3.78
C VAL A 175 20.87 13.74 4.49
N TYR A 176 21.61 13.52 5.58
CA TYR A 176 21.53 12.27 6.33
C TYR A 176 20.15 12.06 6.96
N LYS A 177 19.53 13.10 7.53
CA LYS A 177 18.14 13.05 8.00
C LYS A 177 17.17 12.66 6.88
N TRP A 178 17.41 13.15 5.67
CA TRP A 178 16.62 12.76 4.51
C TRP A 178 16.83 11.28 4.14
N VAL A 179 18.08 10.80 4.17
CA VAL A 179 18.40 9.40 3.88
C VAL A 179 17.81 8.46 4.92
N GLU A 180 17.78 8.81 6.20
CA GLU A 180 17.12 7.99 7.23
C GLU A 180 15.61 7.81 7.00
N VAL A 181 14.96 8.81 6.40
CA VAL A 181 13.51 8.77 6.15
C VAL A 181 13.16 8.02 4.86
N TYR A 182 13.97 8.17 3.81
CA TYR A 182 13.67 7.66 2.47
C TYR A 182 14.59 6.53 1.99
N GLY A 183 15.61 6.17 2.76
CA GLY A 183 16.68 5.23 2.40
C GLY A 183 16.35 3.76 2.54
N GLY A 184 15.14 3.43 3.00
CA GLY A 184 14.69 2.06 3.28
C GLY A 184 14.82 1.69 4.74
#